data_AF-A0A3M1RVD9-F1
#
_entry.id   AF-A0A3M1RVD9-F1
#
_cell.length_a   1.000
_cell.length_b   1.000
_cell.length_c   1.000
_cell.angle_alpha   90.00
_cell.angle_beta   90.00
_cell.angle_gamma   90.00
#
_symmetry.space_group_name_H-M   'P 1'
#
loop_
_entity.id
_entity.type
_entity.pdbx_description
1 polymer ?
#
loop_
_entity_poly.entity_id
_entity_poly.type
_entity_poly.pdbx_seq_one_letter_code
_entity_poly.pdbx_strand_id
1 'polypeptide(L)'
;MKLKLLLALGAGLLLATAARAVDMESLPEFADRFECAHCHTNRLKEFRRKRALRLVEPQPERELPTGRQNEVSTPAMCFSCHDGYVMDSRSLWQADSHAHPLGMAPSAKIRRPEVDGEPVFPMNEDGRMYCGSCHSPHNHEAATKAAPDFMRVDLKTGDLCLACHTDKVTVLRTDHVPRSSRRKRRPADFTSKGPCARCHIAHNAQGPLLWRREPGPGNTTVNTLCNSCHEGDVKPSQHPPDVVAWSAALRSALVDDSGAPMPVFDAHASQSETGAIGCPTCHNPHQQRPDGAPDYHPGKFLRRAESAGLLCADCHGPSGLRRYQFFHSATTRKGRHQ
;
A
#
# COMPACT_ATOMS: atom_id res chain seq x y z
N MET A 1 -71.04 30.49 40.68
CA MET A 1 -69.83 30.20 41.48
C MET A 1 -69.21 28.87 41.05
N LYS A 2 -68.14 28.92 40.25
CA LYS A 2 -66.95 28.05 40.28
C LYS A 2 -66.07 28.44 39.09
N LEU A 3 -65.09 29.26 39.43
CA LEU A 3 -64.00 29.74 38.60
C LEU A 3 -63.10 28.55 38.21
N LYS A 4 -62.80 28.37 36.93
CA LYS A 4 -61.68 27.54 36.49
C LYS A 4 -60.77 28.33 35.56
N LEU A 5 -59.58 28.53 36.12
CA LEU A 5 -58.37 29.16 35.61
C LEU A 5 -57.94 28.53 34.27
N LEU A 6 -57.77 29.34 33.23
CA LEU A 6 -57.07 28.95 32.00
C LEU A 6 -55.71 29.67 31.99
N LEU A 7 -54.65 28.88 32.16
CA LEU A 7 -53.26 29.30 32.08
C LEU A 7 -52.90 29.72 30.65
N ALA A 8 -52.04 30.73 30.60
CA ALA A 8 -51.59 31.42 29.40
C ALA A 8 -50.58 30.64 28.55
N LEU A 9 -50.69 30.87 27.23
CA LEU A 9 -49.66 31.09 26.22
C LEU A 9 -48.21 30.66 26.51
N GLY A 10 -47.69 29.82 25.61
CA GLY A 10 -46.26 29.57 25.43
C GLY A 10 -45.97 28.72 24.20
N ALA A 11 -46.45 29.10 23.02
CA ALA A 11 -46.07 28.47 21.76
C ALA A 11 -44.66 28.93 21.36
N GLY A 12 -43.65 28.17 21.78
CA GLY A 12 -42.27 28.33 21.30
C GLY A 12 -42.19 27.93 19.82
N LEU A 13 -41.93 28.93 18.97
CA LEU A 13 -41.68 28.75 17.54
C LEU A 13 -40.28 28.13 17.36
N LEU A 14 -40.21 26.81 17.29
CA LEU A 14 -39.02 26.08 16.84
C LEU A 14 -38.87 26.27 15.32
N LEU A 15 -38.08 27.28 14.93
CA LEU A 15 -37.52 27.37 13.57
C LEU A 15 -36.53 26.21 13.37
N ALA A 16 -37.03 25.10 12.84
CA ALA A 16 -36.20 24.05 12.29
C ALA A 16 -35.50 24.60 11.03
N THR A 17 -34.24 25.02 11.19
CA THR A 17 -33.34 25.25 10.06
C THR A 17 -33.07 23.89 9.43
N ALA A 18 -33.79 23.59 8.35
CA ALA A 18 -33.47 22.47 7.48
C ALA A 18 -32.08 22.72 6.89
N ALA A 19 -31.04 22.15 7.51
CA ALA A 19 -29.76 21.97 6.87
C ALA A 19 -30.01 21.14 5.62
N ARG A 20 -30.03 21.80 4.46
CA ARG A 20 -30.00 21.10 3.18
C ARG A 20 -28.70 20.30 3.17
N ALA A 21 -28.82 18.98 3.26
CA ALA A 21 -27.73 18.08 2.92
C ALA A 21 -27.26 18.49 1.53
N VAL A 22 -26.02 18.96 1.43
CA VAL A 22 -25.38 19.20 0.15
C VAL A 22 -25.18 17.82 -0.47
N ASP A 23 -25.87 17.57 -1.57
CA ASP A 23 -25.72 16.38 -2.38
C ASP A 23 -24.25 16.27 -2.79
N MET A 24 -23.54 15.27 -2.27
CA MET A 24 -22.11 15.04 -2.50
C MET A 24 -21.82 14.41 -3.87
N GLU A 25 -22.85 14.15 -4.67
CA GLU A 25 -22.77 13.43 -5.96
C GLU A 25 -22.55 14.33 -7.19
N SER A 26 -22.26 15.62 -7.00
CA SER A 26 -21.96 16.58 -8.08
C SER A 26 -20.60 17.26 -7.97
N LEU A 27 -19.54 16.52 -7.61
CA LEU A 27 -18.16 17.02 -7.71
C LEU A 27 -17.40 16.58 -8.99
N PRO A 28 -17.91 16.74 -10.23
CA PRO A 28 -17.00 16.88 -11.36
C PRO A 28 -16.54 18.35 -11.42
N GLU A 29 -15.58 18.77 -10.58
CA GLU A 29 -15.00 20.12 -10.73
C GLU A 29 -13.79 20.47 -9.81
N PHE A 30 -13.18 19.56 -9.05
CA PHE A 30 -12.07 19.99 -8.18
C PHE A 30 -10.80 20.34 -8.97
N ALA A 31 -10.55 19.66 -10.10
CA ALA A 31 -9.46 19.98 -11.02
C ALA A 31 -9.71 21.26 -11.83
N ASP A 32 -10.96 21.50 -12.28
CA ASP A 32 -11.33 22.66 -13.10
C ASP A 32 -11.38 23.99 -12.32
N ARG A 33 -11.29 23.94 -10.97
CA ARG A 33 -11.23 25.12 -10.10
C ARG A 33 -9.86 25.76 -9.99
N PHE A 34 -8.78 25.05 -10.33
CA PHE A 34 -7.44 25.60 -10.27
C PHE A 34 -7.10 26.26 -11.61
N GLU A 35 -7.24 27.59 -11.68
CA GLU A 35 -6.62 28.33 -12.77
C GLU A 35 -5.13 27.97 -12.84
N CYS A 36 -4.56 27.87 -14.05
CA CYS A 36 -3.17 27.46 -14.24
C CYS A 36 -2.18 28.24 -13.35
N ALA A 37 -2.50 29.50 -13.02
CA ALA A 37 -1.70 30.37 -12.18
C ALA A 37 -1.58 29.94 -10.71
N HIS A 38 -2.47 29.06 -10.21
CA HIS A 38 -2.39 28.52 -8.85
C HIS A 38 -1.16 27.61 -8.66
N CYS A 39 -0.85 26.78 -9.66
CA CYS A 39 0.34 25.93 -9.63
C CYS A 39 1.50 26.60 -10.37
N HIS A 40 1.23 27.21 -11.53
CA HIS A 40 2.23 27.87 -12.36
C HIS A 40 2.26 29.36 -12.07
N THR A 41 2.98 29.77 -11.03
CA THR A 41 3.13 31.19 -10.66
C THR A 41 3.64 32.06 -11.81
N ASN A 42 4.43 31.51 -12.74
CA ASN A 42 4.86 32.19 -13.97
C ASN A 42 3.71 32.55 -14.94
N ARG A 43 2.50 32.00 -14.74
CA ARG A 43 1.29 32.34 -15.51
C ARG A 43 0.54 33.54 -14.95
N LEU A 44 0.85 33.99 -13.73
CA LEU A 44 0.26 35.20 -13.15
C LEU A 44 0.55 36.42 -14.03
N LYS A 45 -0.43 37.30 -14.18
CA LYS A 45 -0.35 38.46 -15.08
C LYS A 45 0.81 39.38 -14.69
N GLU A 46 1.12 39.47 -13.41
CA GLU A 46 2.16 40.28 -12.79
C GLU A 46 3.56 39.86 -13.28
N PHE A 47 3.82 38.56 -13.34
CA PHE A 47 5.09 38.00 -13.81
C PHE A 47 5.23 37.99 -15.34
N ARG A 48 4.12 38.13 -16.08
CA ARG A 48 4.13 38.20 -17.56
C ARG A 48 4.34 39.61 -18.13
N ARG A 49 4.40 40.66 -17.29
CA ARG A 49 4.61 42.04 -17.77
C ARG A 49 6.06 42.24 -18.22
N LYS A 50 6.27 42.73 -19.46
CA LYS A 50 7.61 42.99 -20.04
C LYS A 50 8.52 43.90 -19.20
N ARG A 51 7.96 44.72 -18.32
CA ARG A 51 8.67 45.68 -17.45
C ARG A 51 8.54 45.37 -15.95
N ALA A 52 8.08 44.17 -15.58
CA ALA A 52 8.06 43.79 -14.17
C ALA A 52 9.48 43.73 -13.63
N LEU A 53 9.75 44.48 -12.55
CA LEU A 53 10.97 44.31 -11.78
C LEU A 53 10.90 42.99 -11.03
N ARG A 54 11.82 42.08 -11.32
CA ARG A 54 11.93 40.80 -10.62
C ARG A 54 12.85 40.99 -9.42
N LEU A 55 12.31 40.75 -8.22
CA LEU A 55 13.11 40.78 -6.99
C LEU A 55 13.96 39.50 -6.85
N VAL A 56 13.48 38.39 -7.42
CA VAL A 56 14.17 37.10 -7.48
C VAL A 56 14.00 36.55 -8.89
N GLU A 57 15.06 35.96 -9.43
CA GLU A 57 15.02 35.35 -10.75
C GLU A 57 14.19 34.06 -10.72
N PRO A 58 13.25 33.84 -11.67
CA PRO A 58 12.43 32.64 -11.68
C PRO A 58 13.29 31.38 -11.82
N GLN A 59 13.11 30.42 -10.92
CA GLN A 59 13.73 29.12 -11.02
C GLN A 59 12.66 28.10 -11.43
N PRO A 60 12.57 27.75 -12.73
CA PRO A 60 11.56 26.82 -13.22
C PRO A 60 11.80 25.39 -12.72
N GLU A 61 13.05 25.08 -12.36
CA GLU A 61 13.49 23.83 -11.77
C GLU A 61 14.12 24.12 -10.41
N ARG A 62 13.91 23.22 -9.46
CA ARG A 62 14.54 23.26 -8.15
C ARG A 62 15.34 21.99 -7.88
N GLU A 63 16.56 22.19 -7.41
CA GLU A 63 17.37 21.14 -6.80
C GLU A 63 16.85 20.85 -5.39
N LEU A 64 16.48 19.61 -5.11
CA LEU A 64 15.91 19.18 -3.84
C LEU A 64 16.57 17.88 -3.37
N PRO A 65 16.49 17.52 -2.08
CA PRO A 65 17.05 16.25 -1.59
C PRO A 65 16.52 15.02 -2.32
N THR A 66 15.30 15.10 -2.86
CA THR A 66 14.65 14.05 -3.65
C THR A 66 15.05 14.03 -5.12
N GLY A 67 15.87 14.99 -5.57
CA GLY A 67 16.30 15.19 -6.95
C GLY A 67 15.63 16.40 -7.62
N ARG A 68 16.17 16.79 -8.77
CA ARG A 68 15.78 17.97 -9.55
C ARG A 68 14.39 17.82 -10.15
N GLN A 69 13.53 18.82 -9.94
CA GLN A 69 12.14 18.79 -10.39
C GLN A 69 11.61 20.19 -10.70
N ASN A 70 10.56 20.25 -11.53
CA ASN A 70 9.87 21.50 -11.83
C ASN A 70 9.29 22.12 -10.55
N GLU A 71 9.29 23.45 -10.47
CA GLU A 71 8.74 24.22 -9.34
C GLU A 71 7.35 23.75 -8.92
N VAL A 72 6.48 23.51 -9.90
CA VAL A 72 5.08 23.14 -9.67
C VAL A 72 4.90 21.68 -9.22
N SER A 73 5.96 20.89 -9.29
CA SER A 73 6.01 19.50 -8.83
C SER A 73 6.75 19.31 -7.50
N THR A 74 7.28 20.39 -6.93
CA THR A 74 7.98 20.32 -5.65
C THR A 74 7.04 19.96 -4.50
N PRO A 75 7.52 19.29 -3.43
CA PRO A 75 6.74 19.09 -2.21
C PRO A 75 6.17 20.40 -1.65
N ALA A 76 6.88 21.52 -1.77
CA ALA A 76 6.38 22.82 -1.32
C ALA A 76 5.08 23.24 -2.03
N MET A 77 4.97 23.00 -3.34
CA MET A 77 3.74 23.24 -4.10
C MET A 77 2.61 22.31 -3.66
N CYS A 78 2.90 21.02 -3.45
CA CYS A 78 1.88 20.09 -2.96
C CYS A 78 1.40 20.48 -1.55
N PHE A 79 2.34 20.85 -0.68
CA PHE A 79 2.10 21.21 0.72
C PHE A 79 1.47 22.59 0.91
N SER A 80 1.44 23.46 -0.10
CA SER A 80 0.67 24.71 0.00
C SER A 80 -0.85 24.49 -0.02
N CYS A 81 -1.32 23.32 -0.46
CA CYS A 81 -2.71 22.90 -0.35
C CYS A 81 -2.88 21.79 0.70
N HIS A 82 -1.85 20.97 0.90
CA HIS A 82 -1.77 19.98 1.97
C HIS A 82 -1.34 20.57 3.33
N ASP A 83 -1.61 21.85 3.57
CA ASP A 83 -1.35 22.57 4.82
C ASP A 83 -2.57 22.63 5.75
N GLY A 84 -3.69 22.03 5.33
CA GLY A 84 -4.98 22.09 6.01
C GLY A 84 -6.11 22.56 5.11
N TYR A 85 -5.81 23.22 3.97
CA TYR A 85 -6.84 23.63 3.01
C TYR A 85 -7.59 22.44 2.41
N VAL A 86 -6.87 21.42 1.92
CA VAL A 86 -7.48 20.17 1.43
C VAL A 86 -7.38 19.08 2.50
N MET A 87 -6.20 18.89 3.06
CA MET A 87 -5.89 18.00 4.18
C MET A 87 -4.46 18.25 4.61
N ASP A 88 -4.21 18.49 5.90
CA ASP A 88 -2.83 18.56 6.38
C ASP A 88 -2.20 17.17 6.37
N SER A 89 -1.27 16.96 5.44
CA SER A 89 -0.55 15.68 5.27
C SER A 89 0.96 15.83 5.43
N ARG A 90 1.45 17.02 5.80
CA ARG A 90 2.89 17.32 5.88
C ARG A 90 3.62 16.43 6.88
N SER A 91 2.95 16.07 7.97
CA SER A 91 3.51 15.17 8.99
C SER A 91 3.74 13.74 8.48
N LEU A 92 3.03 13.31 7.43
CA LEU A 92 3.15 11.95 6.88
C LEU A 92 4.39 11.75 6.00
N TRP A 93 5.16 12.80 5.75
CA TRP A 93 6.33 12.78 4.86
C TRP A 93 7.62 13.19 5.58
N GLN A 94 7.59 13.21 6.91
CA GLN A 94 8.78 13.41 7.74
C GLN A 94 9.61 12.11 7.79
N ALA A 95 10.83 12.18 8.32
CA ALA A 95 11.63 10.98 8.56
C ALA A 95 10.85 9.96 9.41
N ASP A 96 11.03 8.66 9.13
CA ASP A 96 10.34 7.54 9.78
C ASP A 96 8.82 7.42 9.52
N SER A 97 8.27 8.27 8.66
CA SER A 97 6.87 8.12 8.23
C SER A 97 6.73 6.88 7.35
N HIS A 98 5.80 5.99 7.70
CA HIS A 98 5.46 4.81 6.90
C HIS A 98 4.69 5.22 5.62
N ALA A 99 5.36 5.96 4.74
CA ALA A 99 4.87 6.39 3.44
C ALA A 99 5.73 5.78 2.34
N HIS A 100 5.19 5.74 1.13
CA HIS A 100 5.93 5.28 -0.03
C HIS A 100 7.14 6.21 -0.25
N PRO A 101 8.38 5.70 -0.30
CA PRO A 101 9.56 6.55 -0.34
C PRO A 101 9.60 7.47 -1.58
N LEU A 102 9.91 8.75 -1.35
CA LEU A 102 10.21 9.74 -2.39
C LEU A 102 11.72 9.86 -2.60
N GLY A 103 12.14 10.38 -3.75
CA GLY A 103 13.55 10.55 -4.09
C GLY A 103 14.29 9.24 -4.36
N MET A 104 13.56 8.13 -4.50
CA MET A 104 14.11 6.81 -4.83
C MET A 104 13.86 6.48 -6.29
N ALA A 105 14.87 5.90 -6.96
CA ALA A 105 14.71 5.34 -8.29
C ALA A 105 14.08 3.93 -8.20
N PRO A 106 13.13 3.58 -9.07
CA PRO A 106 12.65 2.20 -9.17
C PRO A 106 13.82 1.23 -9.46
N SER A 107 13.78 0.05 -8.85
CA SER A 107 14.79 -0.99 -9.14
C SER A 107 14.76 -1.41 -10.61
N ALA A 108 15.87 -1.94 -11.14
CA ALA A 108 15.95 -2.43 -12.52
C ALA A 108 14.94 -3.54 -12.88
N LYS A 109 14.30 -4.17 -11.89
CA LYS A 109 13.25 -5.18 -12.08
C LYS A 109 11.88 -4.59 -12.38
N ILE A 110 11.68 -3.29 -12.14
CA ILE A 110 10.42 -2.59 -12.38
C ILE A 110 10.42 -2.06 -13.81
N ARG A 111 9.40 -2.44 -14.59
CA ARG A 111 9.13 -1.85 -15.89
C ARG A 111 8.22 -0.65 -15.71
N ARG A 112 8.54 0.47 -16.34
CA ARG A 112 7.70 1.68 -16.32
C ARG A 112 6.74 1.63 -17.52
N PRO A 113 5.42 1.73 -17.31
CA PRO A 113 4.49 1.76 -18.42
C PRO A 113 4.51 3.11 -19.13
N GLU A 114 4.36 3.06 -20.45
CA GLU A 114 4.30 4.21 -21.35
C GLU A 114 3.03 4.12 -22.21
N VAL A 115 2.44 5.27 -22.53
CA VAL A 115 1.31 5.43 -23.47
C VAL A 115 1.72 6.51 -24.45
N ASP A 116 1.67 6.21 -25.75
CA ASP A 116 2.07 7.12 -26.84
C ASP A 116 3.48 7.72 -26.68
N GLY A 117 4.40 6.95 -26.10
CA GLY A 117 5.79 7.36 -25.85
C GLY A 117 5.99 8.19 -24.58
N GLU A 118 4.92 8.44 -23.81
CA GLU A 118 4.98 9.18 -22.56
C GLU A 118 4.83 8.26 -21.34
N PRO A 119 5.62 8.43 -20.28
CA PRO A 119 5.51 7.61 -19.08
C PRO A 119 4.19 7.91 -18.34
N VAL A 120 3.43 6.85 -18.03
CA VAL A 120 2.20 6.99 -17.22
C VAL A 120 2.53 7.54 -15.83
N PHE A 121 3.64 7.06 -15.25
CA PHE A 121 4.19 7.48 -13.96
C PHE A 121 5.55 8.15 -14.19
N PRO A 122 5.59 9.47 -14.45
CA PRO A 122 6.83 10.17 -14.70
C PRO A 122 7.70 10.19 -13.45
N MET A 123 9.01 10.12 -13.66
CA MET A 123 10.01 10.38 -12.63
C MET A 123 10.47 11.83 -12.73
N ASN A 124 11.15 12.32 -11.70
CA ASN A 124 11.83 13.61 -11.80
C ASN A 124 13.04 13.52 -12.74
N GLU A 125 13.76 14.62 -12.92
CA GLU A 125 14.84 14.70 -13.92
C GLU A 125 16.02 13.77 -13.61
N ASP A 126 16.17 13.38 -12.34
CA ASP A 126 17.17 12.40 -11.89
C ASP A 126 16.67 10.95 -11.96
N GLY A 127 15.47 10.72 -12.51
CA GLY A 127 14.87 9.39 -12.62
C GLY A 127 14.31 8.85 -11.29
N ARG A 128 14.03 9.73 -10.31
CA ARG A 128 13.52 9.38 -8.98
C ARG A 128 12.03 9.68 -8.84
N MET A 129 11.34 8.90 -7.99
CA MET A 129 9.92 9.09 -7.69
C MET A 129 9.68 10.38 -6.89
N TYR A 130 8.59 11.07 -7.20
CA TYR A 130 8.13 12.28 -6.52
C TYR A 130 6.59 12.28 -6.41
N CYS A 131 6.00 13.29 -5.78
CA CYS A 131 4.54 13.36 -5.59
C CYS A 131 3.78 13.23 -6.92
N GLY A 132 4.29 13.91 -7.96
CA GLY A 132 3.70 13.91 -9.30
C GLY A 132 3.94 12.62 -10.09
N SER A 133 4.69 11.65 -9.56
CA SER A 133 4.77 10.31 -10.15
C SER A 133 3.44 9.58 -10.02
N CYS A 134 2.72 9.73 -8.91
CA CYS A 134 1.42 9.11 -8.66
C CYS A 134 0.24 10.07 -8.85
N HIS A 135 0.46 11.34 -8.51
CA HIS A 135 -0.54 12.39 -8.64
C HIS A 135 -0.33 13.24 -9.90
N SER A 136 -1.40 13.79 -10.48
CA SER A 136 -1.31 14.76 -11.56
C SER A 136 -2.44 15.77 -11.49
N PRO A 137 -2.16 17.09 -11.38
CA PRO A 137 -3.19 18.12 -11.50
C PRO A 137 -3.75 18.22 -12.94
N HIS A 138 -3.09 17.61 -13.92
CA HIS A 138 -3.52 17.62 -15.31
C HIS A 138 -4.33 16.37 -15.62
N ASN A 139 -5.48 16.54 -16.25
CA ASN A 139 -6.26 15.43 -16.78
C ASN A 139 -5.45 14.69 -17.85
N HIS A 140 -5.27 13.39 -17.66
CA HIS A 140 -4.64 12.50 -18.65
C HIS A 140 -5.73 11.70 -19.37
N GLU A 141 -6.30 12.26 -20.44
CA GLU A 141 -7.43 11.66 -21.18
C GLU A 141 -7.10 10.26 -21.73
N ALA A 142 -5.85 10.01 -22.13
CA ALA A 142 -5.42 8.73 -22.71
C ALA A 142 -5.27 7.60 -21.69
N ALA A 143 -4.95 7.91 -20.42
CA ALA A 143 -4.72 6.91 -19.38
C ALA A 143 -5.98 6.61 -18.55
N THR A 144 -6.87 7.58 -18.37
CA THR A 144 -7.89 7.48 -17.31
C THR A 144 -9.15 8.27 -17.55
N LYS A 145 -10.18 7.62 -18.10
CA LYS A 145 -11.56 8.13 -18.02
C LYS A 145 -12.21 7.85 -16.65
N ALA A 146 -11.58 7.04 -15.80
CA ALA A 146 -12.15 6.52 -14.55
C ALA A 146 -11.30 6.79 -13.29
N ALA A 147 -10.18 7.49 -13.39
CA ALA A 147 -9.37 7.83 -12.21
C ALA A 147 -10.08 8.84 -11.31
N PRO A 148 -9.91 8.73 -9.97
CA PRO A 148 -10.21 9.83 -9.07
C PRO A 148 -9.41 11.10 -9.42
N ASP A 149 -9.92 12.26 -9.03
CA ASP A 149 -9.21 13.54 -9.18
C ASP A 149 -7.76 13.46 -8.67
N PHE A 150 -6.87 14.11 -9.41
CA PHE A 150 -5.44 14.11 -9.19
C PHE A 150 -4.74 12.74 -9.28
N MET A 151 -5.41 11.64 -9.60
CA MET A 151 -4.76 10.33 -9.79
C MET A 151 -4.48 10.07 -11.27
N ARG A 152 -3.36 9.38 -11.54
CA ARG A 152 -2.95 9.02 -12.91
C ARG A 152 -3.57 7.73 -13.45
N VAL A 153 -4.12 6.89 -12.58
CA VAL A 153 -4.76 5.61 -12.91
C VAL A 153 -5.98 5.34 -12.02
N ASP A 154 -6.89 4.46 -12.47
CA ASP A 154 -7.96 3.95 -11.60
C ASP A 154 -7.35 3.12 -10.46
N LEU A 155 -7.88 3.30 -9.26
CA LEU A 155 -7.42 2.59 -8.07
C LEU A 155 -8.13 1.25 -7.87
N LYS A 156 -9.33 1.05 -8.45
CA LYS A 156 -10.23 -0.06 -8.13
C LYS A 156 -9.66 -1.44 -8.40
N THR A 157 -8.80 -1.59 -9.41
CA THR A 157 -8.19 -2.86 -9.81
C THR A 157 -6.76 -3.03 -9.30
N GLY A 158 -6.22 -2.02 -8.61
CA GLY A 158 -4.83 -2.00 -8.15
C GLY A 158 -3.84 -1.54 -9.21
N ASP A 159 -4.31 -0.90 -10.29
CA ASP A 159 -3.49 -0.48 -11.43
C ASP A 159 -2.33 0.42 -11.01
N LEU A 160 -2.53 1.27 -9.98
CA LEU A 160 -1.48 2.11 -9.41
C LEU A 160 -0.25 1.30 -8.97
N CYS A 161 -0.48 0.20 -8.26
CA CYS A 161 0.60 -0.62 -7.74
C CYS A 161 1.13 -1.56 -8.83
N LEU A 162 0.22 -2.15 -9.61
CA LEU A 162 0.53 -3.16 -10.61
C LEU A 162 1.21 -2.59 -11.86
N ALA A 163 1.11 -1.28 -12.10
CA ALA A 163 1.88 -0.58 -13.11
C ALA A 163 3.40 -0.83 -12.97
N CYS A 164 3.89 -0.85 -11.73
CA CYS A 164 5.30 -1.08 -11.42
C CYS A 164 5.56 -2.49 -10.88
N HIS A 165 4.68 -3.00 -10.01
CA HIS A 165 4.78 -4.30 -9.34
C HIS A 165 4.01 -5.39 -10.08
N THR A 166 4.27 -5.52 -11.39
CA THR A 166 3.58 -6.46 -12.29
C THR A 166 3.73 -7.92 -11.84
N ASP A 167 4.84 -8.27 -11.18
CA ASP A 167 5.11 -9.58 -10.62
C ASP A 167 4.18 -9.96 -9.45
N LYS A 168 3.37 -9.01 -8.97
CA LYS A 168 2.37 -9.23 -7.90
C LYS A 168 0.94 -9.40 -8.42
N VAL A 169 0.71 -9.35 -9.74
CA VAL A 169 -0.63 -9.43 -10.34
C VAL A 169 -1.40 -10.71 -9.95
N THR A 170 -0.69 -11.79 -9.62
CA THR A 170 -1.29 -13.05 -9.18
C THR A 170 -2.12 -12.91 -7.90
N VAL A 171 -1.91 -11.85 -7.10
CA VAL A 171 -2.67 -11.61 -5.86
C VAL A 171 -4.16 -11.48 -6.14
N LEU A 172 -4.51 -10.90 -7.30
CA LEU A 172 -5.89 -10.74 -7.78
C LEU A 172 -6.63 -12.08 -7.90
N ARG A 173 -5.87 -13.18 -8.00
CA ARG A 173 -6.43 -14.52 -8.19
C ARG A 173 -6.49 -15.35 -6.91
N THR A 174 -6.14 -14.76 -5.77
CA THR A 174 -6.04 -15.47 -4.49
C THR A 174 -7.26 -15.30 -3.60
N ASP A 175 -7.35 -16.10 -2.56
CA ASP A 175 -8.43 -16.00 -1.57
C ASP A 175 -8.37 -14.71 -0.73
N HIS A 176 -7.25 -13.97 -0.73
CA HIS A 176 -7.17 -12.63 -0.11
C HIS A 176 -7.99 -11.58 -0.89
N VAL A 177 -8.36 -11.87 -2.15
CA VAL A 177 -9.25 -11.07 -2.99
C VAL A 177 -10.55 -11.86 -3.24
N PRO A 178 -11.62 -11.60 -2.44
CA PRO A 178 -12.88 -12.30 -2.55
C PRO A 178 -13.50 -12.10 -3.93
N ARG A 179 -13.78 -13.21 -4.61
CA ARG A 179 -14.58 -13.23 -5.84
C ARG A 179 -16.05 -13.22 -5.44
N SER A 180 -16.83 -12.26 -5.94
CA SER A 180 -18.19 -11.98 -5.49
C SER A 180 -19.16 -13.15 -5.74
N SER A 181 -19.60 -13.79 -4.64
CA SER A 181 -20.97 -14.35 -4.49
C SER A 181 -21.25 -14.86 -3.07
N ARG A 182 -20.24 -15.12 -2.22
CA ARG A 182 -20.44 -15.84 -0.95
C ARG A 182 -20.56 -15.02 0.34
N ARG A 183 -20.38 -13.69 0.35
CA ARG A 183 -20.64 -12.90 1.58
C ARG A 183 -21.22 -11.53 1.27
N LYS A 184 -22.55 -11.42 1.46
CA LYS A 184 -23.22 -10.15 1.73
C LYS A 184 -22.59 -9.53 2.99
N ARG A 185 -22.25 -8.24 2.94
CA ARG A 185 -21.83 -7.37 4.06
C ARG A 185 -20.35 -7.47 4.46
N ARG A 186 -19.51 -6.72 3.76
CA ARG A 186 -18.37 -6.00 4.36
C ARG A 186 -18.42 -4.54 3.90
N PRO A 187 -17.90 -3.58 4.70
CA PRO A 187 -18.03 -2.15 4.41
C PRO A 187 -17.50 -1.83 3.01
N ALA A 188 -18.26 -1.02 2.26
CA ALA A 188 -17.98 -0.60 0.90
C ALA A 188 -16.65 0.19 0.75
N ASP A 189 -16.02 0.57 1.86
CA ASP A 189 -14.83 1.42 1.89
C ASP A 189 -13.56 0.76 1.31
N PHE A 190 -13.54 -0.58 1.19
CA PHE A 190 -12.37 -1.32 0.68
C PHE A 190 -12.41 -1.62 -0.83
N THR A 191 -13.46 -1.23 -1.54
CA THR A 191 -13.59 -1.49 -2.99
C THR A 191 -13.11 -0.33 -3.86
N SER A 192 -13.05 0.89 -3.32
CA SER A 192 -12.67 2.10 -4.09
C SER A 192 -11.17 2.20 -4.37
N LYS A 193 -10.31 1.70 -3.47
CA LYS A 193 -8.83 1.79 -3.57
C LYS A 193 -8.15 0.51 -4.06
N GLY A 194 -8.95 -0.50 -4.41
CA GLY A 194 -8.49 -1.76 -4.99
C GLY A 194 -7.91 -2.80 -4.02
N PRO A 195 -7.54 -3.98 -4.54
CA PRO A 195 -7.16 -5.14 -3.75
C PRO A 195 -5.86 -4.96 -2.97
N CYS A 196 -4.89 -4.23 -3.54
CA CYS A 196 -3.62 -3.91 -2.89
C CYS A 196 -3.83 -3.07 -1.62
N ALA A 197 -4.79 -2.13 -1.68
CA ALA A 197 -5.12 -1.21 -0.58
C ALA A 197 -5.67 -1.87 0.68
N ARG A 198 -5.92 -3.18 0.64
CA ARG A 198 -6.33 -3.95 1.83
C ARG A 198 -5.18 -4.22 2.78
N CYS A 199 -3.98 -4.36 2.22
CA CYS A 199 -2.76 -4.69 2.95
C CYS A 199 -1.75 -3.54 2.89
N HIS A 200 -1.64 -2.86 1.74
CA HIS A 200 -0.64 -1.82 1.49
C HIS A 200 -1.29 -0.45 1.35
N ILE A 201 -0.75 0.61 1.94
CA ILE A 201 -1.23 1.99 1.74
C ILE A 201 -0.06 2.94 1.53
N ALA A 202 -0.13 3.77 0.49
CA ALA A 202 0.99 4.64 0.11
C ALA A 202 1.30 5.73 1.15
N HIS A 203 0.30 6.19 1.89
CA HIS A 203 0.46 7.24 2.91
C HIS A 203 -0.09 6.73 4.25
N ASN A 204 0.56 7.12 5.35
CA ASN A 204 0.13 6.79 6.71
C ASN A 204 -0.05 5.28 6.98
N ALA A 205 0.87 4.46 6.47
CA ALA A 205 0.91 3.05 6.87
C ALA A 205 1.27 2.92 8.37
N GLN A 206 1.06 1.74 8.91
CA GLN A 206 1.20 1.39 10.33
C GLN A 206 2.40 0.49 10.58
N GLY A 207 3.30 0.35 9.60
CA GLY A 207 4.46 -0.52 9.70
C GLY A 207 5.20 -0.71 8.37
N PRO A 208 6.18 -1.63 8.34
CA PRO A 208 7.00 -1.89 7.16
C PRO A 208 6.15 -2.39 5.99
N LEU A 209 6.73 -2.36 4.78
CA LEU A 209 6.06 -2.78 3.54
C LEU A 209 4.75 -2.03 3.27
N LEU A 210 4.62 -0.79 3.79
CA LEU A 210 3.41 0.02 3.66
C LEU A 210 2.17 -0.63 4.30
N TRP A 211 2.35 -1.41 5.37
CA TRP A 211 1.25 -2.17 5.97
C TRP A 211 0.14 -1.27 6.51
N ARG A 212 -1.11 -1.48 6.08
CA ARG A 212 -2.22 -0.56 6.37
C ARG A 212 -2.75 -0.64 7.80
N ARG A 213 -2.58 -1.76 8.49
CA ARG A 213 -3.25 -2.05 9.77
C ARG A 213 -2.24 -2.02 10.90
N GLU A 214 -2.69 -1.73 12.11
CA GLU A 214 -1.86 -1.97 13.29
C GLU A 214 -1.37 -3.43 13.31
N PRO A 215 -0.08 -3.69 13.55
CA PRO A 215 0.44 -5.04 13.65
C PRO A 215 -0.22 -5.82 14.80
N GLY A 216 -0.56 -7.09 14.56
CA GLY A 216 -1.09 -7.99 15.58
C GLY A 216 0.01 -8.60 16.47
N PRO A 217 -0.31 -9.56 17.36
CA PRO A 217 0.68 -10.23 18.19
C PRO A 217 1.62 -11.09 17.34
N GLY A 218 2.88 -11.22 17.74
CA GLY A 218 3.86 -12.02 16.99
C GLY A 218 5.26 -11.92 17.57
N ASN A 219 6.08 -12.92 17.29
CA ASN A 219 7.48 -12.96 17.73
C ASN A 219 8.48 -12.37 16.71
N THR A 220 8.02 -12.06 15.51
CA THR A 220 8.79 -11.36 14.47
C THR A 220 7.90 -10.32 13.80
N THR A 221 8.49 -9.22 13.34
CA THR A 221 7.77 -8.13 12.65
C THR A 221 6.97 -8.64 11.45
N VAL A 222 7.47 -9.62 10.70
CA VAL A 222 6.73 -10.19 9.56
C VAL A 222 5.49 -10.99 9.99
N ASN A 223 5.55 -11.66 11.15
CA ASN A 223 4.42 -12.43 11.68
C ASN A 223 3.32 -11.51 12.22
N THR A 224 3.67 -10.39 12.85
CA THR A 224 2.70 -9.43 13.37
C THR A 224 1.82 -8.83 12.26
N LEU A 225 2.36 -8.62 11.06
CA LEU A 225 1.58 -8.18 9.89
C LEU A 225 0.47 -9.20 9.57
N CYS A 226 0.84 -10.48 9.45
CA CYS A 226 -0.11 -11.55 9.13
C CYS A 226 -1.15 -11.71 10.24
N ASN A 227 -0.69 -11.66 11.48
CA ASN A 227 -1.55 -11.85 12.64
C ASN A 227 -2.54 -10.71 12.80
N SER A 228 -2.29 -9.48 12.33
CA SER A 228 -3.31 -8.41 12.35
C SER A 228 -4.68 -8.82 11.74
N CYS A 229 -4.69 -9.80 10.83
CA CYS A 229 -5.91 -10.44 10.31
C CYS A 229 -6.16 -11.84 10.91
N HIS A 230 -5.10 -12.61 11.16
CA HIS A 230 -5.16 -14.04 11.44
C HIS A 230 -5.06 -14.43 12.93
N GLU A 231 -5.45 -13.55 13.86
CA GLU A 231 -5.37 -13.83 15.31
C GLU A 231 -6.24 -15.03 15.74
N GLY A 232 -7.32 -15.37 15.01
CA GLY A 232 -8.33 -16.36 15.43
C GLY A 232 -8.57 -17.58 14.52
N ASP A 233 -8.17 -17.55 13.25
CA ASP A 233 -8.58 -18.57 12.25
C ASP A 233 -7.62 -19.77 12.17
N VAL A 234 -6.35 -19.57 12.54
CA VAL A 234 -5.32 -20.60 12.64
C VAL A 234 -4.52 -20.24 13.87
N LYS A 235 -4.49 -21.06 14.94
CA LYS A 235 -3.62 -20.76 16.10
C LYS A 235 -2.19 -20.61 15.59
N PRO A 236 -1.63 -19.40 15.48
CA PRO A 236 -0.40 -19.18 14.75
C PRO A 236 0.69 -20.00 15.45
N SER A 237 1.31 -20.90 14.69
CA SER A 237 2.54 -21.53 15.12
C SER A 237 3.67 -20.62 14.70
N GLN A 238 4.67 -20.49 15.56
CA GLN A 238 5.79 -19.59 15.35
C GLN A 238 7.08 -20.40 15.42
N HIS A 239 8.06 -19.99 14.61
CA HIS A 239 9.43 -20.47 14.74
C HIS A 239 10.17 -19.56 15.74
N PRO A 240 11.04 -20.07 16.63
CA PRO A 240 11.84 -19.22 17.52
C PRO A 240 12.52 -18.07 16.75
N PRO A 241 12.39 -16.80 17.20
CA PRO A 241 12.84 -15.63 16.46
C PRO A 241 14.37 -15.44 16.52
N ASP A 242 15.03 -16.07 17.48
CA ASP A 242 16.48 -16.11 17.70
C ASP A 242 17.20 -17.11 16.79
N VAL A 243 16.46 -18.02 16.14
CA VAL A 243 17.04 -18.94 15.17
C VAL A 243 17.16 -18.26 13.81
N VAL A 244 18.41 -18.04 13.40
CA VAL A 244 18.76 -17.47 12.10
C VAL A 244 18.86 -18.59 11.06
N ALA A 245 18.13 -18.42 9.96
CA ALA A 245 18.15 -19.32 8.82
C ALA A 245 18.69 -18.61 7.58
N TRP A 246 19.20 -19.38 6.61
CA TRP A 246 19.71 -18.86 5.34
C TRP A 246 18.61 -18.84 4.27
N SER A 247 18.61 -17.81 3.44
CA SER A 247 17.71 -17.70 2.29
C SER A 247 17.97 -18.78 1.25
N ALA A 248 16.98 -19.03 0.40
CA ALA A 248 17.11 -19.86 -0.81
C ALA A 248 18.36 -19.52 -1.65
N ALA A 249 18.65 -18.23 -1.84
CA ALA A 249 19.79 -17.77 -2.63
C ALA A 249 21.12 -18.25 -2.05
N LEU A 250 21.33 -18.10 -0.74
CA LEU A 250 22.56 -18.58 -0.08
C LEU A 250 22.63 -20.11 -0.05
N ARG A 251 21.51 -20.79 0.19
CA ARG A 251 21.44 -22.26 0.27
C ARG A 251 21.72 -22.94 -1.06
N SER A 252 21.37 -22.30 -2.17
CA SER A 252 21.52 -22.87 -3.51
C SER A 252 22.98 -23.21 -3.88
N ALA A 253 23.96 -22.62 -3.17
CA ALA A 253 25.37 -22.97 -3.30
C ALA A 253 25.74 -24.32 -2.64
N LEU A 254 24.89 -24.87 -1.78
CA LEU A 254 25.18 -26.04 -0.92
C LEU A 254 24.16 -27.17 -1.10
N VAL A 255 22.93 -26.85 -1.49
CA VAL A 255 21.83 -27.79 -1.64
C VAL A 255 21.11 -27.44 -2.92
N ASP A 256 20.70 -28.45 -3.71
CA ASP A 256 19.81 -28.21 -4.84
C ASP A 256 18.50 -27.59 -4.32
N ASP A 257 18.26 -26.35 -4.73
CA ASP A 257 17.11 -25.55 -4.35
C ASP A 257 16.24 -25.17 -5.56
N SER A 258 16.14 -26.08 -6.54
CA SER A 258 15.36 -25.95 -7.79
C SER A 258 13.84 -25.69 -7.63
N GLY A 259 13.32 -25.56 -6.40
CA GLY A 259 11.94 -25.19 -6.11
C GLY A 259 11.72 -23.69 -5.89
N ALA A 260 10.47 -23.27 -5.65
CA ALA A 260 10.19 -21.85 -5.37
C ALA A 260 10.93 -21.37 -4.10
N PRO A 261 11.57 -20.19 -4.10
CA PRO A 261 12.46 -19.78 -3.02
C PRO A 261 11.70 -19.55 -1.72
N MET A 262 12.26 -20.05 -0.61
CA MET A 262 11.80 -19.79 0.75
C MET A 262 12.64 -18.65 1.36
N PRO A 263 12.09 -17.43 1.44
CA PRO A 263 12.81 -16.28 1.98
C PRO A 263 12.86 -16.33 3.51
N VAL A 264 13.85 -15.65 4.06
CA VAL A 264 13.98 -15.33 5.49
C VAL A 264 13.95 -13.82 5.68
N PHE A 265 13.64 -13.36 6.89
CA PHE A 265 13.29 -11.96 7.13
C PHE A 265 14.14 -11.32 8.21
N ASP A 266 14.48 -10.04 8.01
CA ASP A 266 15.13 -9.23 9.02
C ASP A 266 14.11 -8.66 10.04
N ALA A 267 14.61 -7.86 10.99
CA ALA A 267 13.80 -7.20 12.00
C ALA A 267 12.75 -6.21 11.42
N HIS A 268 12.90 -5.77 10.17
CA HIS A 268 12.01 -4.85 9.48
C HIS A 268 11.03 -5.55 8.53
N ALA A 269 10.90 -6.88 8.63
CA ALA A 269 10.10 -7.72 7.73
C ALA A 269 10.54 -7.67 6.25
N SER A 270 11.75 -7.20 5.98
CA SER A 270 12.36 -7.23 4.65
C SER A 270 13.00 -8.60 4.41
N GLN A 271 12.97 -9.07 3.16
CA GLN A 271 13.71 -10.28 2.81
C GLN A 271 15.21 -10.01 2.94
N SER A 272 15.92 -10.94 3.56
CA SER A 272 17.35 -10.87 3.79
C SER A 272 18.03 -12.16 3.35
N GLU A 273 19.34 -12.12 3.14
CA GLU A 273 20.13 -13.32 2.87
C GLU A 273 20.13 -14.27 4.07
N THR A 274 20.11 -13.73 5.29
CA THR A 274 19.97 -14.47 6.55
C THR A 274 18.96 -13.78 7.46
N GLY A 275 18.14 -14.54 8.18
CA GLY A 275 17.15 -13.94 9.07
C GLY A 275 16.20 -14.96 9.70
N ALA A 276 15.14 -14.45 10.32
CA ALA A 276 14.14 -15.25 11.00
C ALA A 276 13.17 -15.92 10.01
N ILE A 277 12.66 -17.09 10.40
CA ILE A 277 11.60 -17.80 9.69
C ILE A 277 10.25 -17.20 10.11
N GLY A 278 9.48 -16.73 9.12
CA GLY A 278 8.14 -16.16 9.32
C GLY A 278 7.06 -16.88 8.50
N CYS A 279 5.79 -16.50 8.69
CA CYS A 279 4.70 -17.01 7.87
C CYS A 279 5.02 -16.93 6.37
N PRO A 280 5.60 -15.82 5.84
CA PRO A 280 5.85 -15.72 4.40
C PRO A 280 7.07 -16.51 3.89
N THR A 281 7.81 -17.17 4.79
CA THR A 281 8.85 -18.15 4.40
C THR A 281 8.21 -19.36 3.73
N CYS A 282 7.05 -19.80 4.23
CA CYS A 282 6.28 -20.90 3.66
C CYS A 282 5.15 -20.41 2.74
N HIS A 283 4.53 -19.28 3.08
CA HIS A 283 3.38 -18.73 2.35
C HIS A 283 3.78 -17.54 1.46
N ASN A 284 3.23 -17.46 0.25
CA ASN A 284 3.31 -16.29 -0.60
C ASN A 284 1.95 -15.59 -0.62
N PRO A 285 1.74 -14.47 0.11
CA PRO A 285 0.43 -13.82 0.17
C PRO A 285 -0.06 -13.33 -1.21
N HIS A 286 0.86 -13.17 -2.18
CA HIS A 286 0.54 -12.74 -3.54
C HIS A 286 0.20 -13.88 -4.49
N GLN A 287 0.28 -15.15 -4.08
CA GLN A 287 0.12 -16.26 -5.00
C GLN A 287 -0.53 -17.47 -4.33
N GLN A 288 -1.68 -17.91 -4.85
CA GLN A 288 -2.44 -19.03 -4.27
C GLN A 288 -1.68 -20.36 -4.38
N ARG A 289 -0.98 -20.54 -5.51
CA ARG A 289 -0.19 -21.70 -5.88
C ARG A 289 0.90 -21.26 -6.87
N PRO A 290 2.15 -21.75 -6.77
CA PRO A 290 3.22 -21.40 -7.69
C PRO A 290 2.88 -21.79 -9.13
N ASP A 291 3.39 -21.02 -10.08
CA ASP A 291 3.24 -21.33 -11.51
C ASP A 291 4.02 -22.61 -11.84
N GLY A 292 3.42 -23.50 -12.64
CA GLY A 292 4.02 -24.80 -12.94
C GLY A 292 4.04 -25.80 -11.78
N ALA A 293 3.44 -25.48 -10.63
CA ALA A 293 3.34 -26.43 -9.52
C ALA A 293 2.55 -27.70 -9.92
N PRO A 294 2.95 -28.88 -9.43
CA PRO A 294 2.30 -30.15 -9.77
C PRO A 294 0.88 -30.23 -9.25
N ASP A 295 0.01 -31.03 -9.90
CA ASP A 295 -1.43 -31.11 -9.62
C ASP A 295 -1.79 -31.33 -8.16
N TYR A 296 -1.00 -32.14 -7.45
CA TYR A 296 -1.19 -32.44 -6.05
C TYR A 296 -0.75 -31.30 -5.10
N HIS A 297 -0.20 -30.19 -5.59
CA HIS A 297 0.18 -29.04 -4.77
C HIS A 297 -1.07 -28.51 -4.04
N PRO A 298 -1.06 -28.46 -2.69
CA PRO A 298 -2.26 -28.19 -1.88
C PRO A 298 -2.82 -26.77 -2.04
N GLY A 299 -2.04 -25.87 -2.62
CA GLY A 299 -2.37 -24.45 -2.76
C GLY A 299 -2.18 -23.76 -1.42
N LYS A 300 -3.16 -22.94 -0.99
CA LYS A 300 -3.15 -22.24 0.31
C LYS A 300 -1.91 -21.36 0.50
N PHE A 301 -1.50 -20.70 -0.58
CA PHE A 301 -0.35 -19.82 -0.59
C PHE A 301 1.00 -20.51 -0.39
N LEU A 302 1.06 -21.84 -0.30
CA LEU A 302 2.33 -22.52 -0.07
C LEU A 302 3.27 -22.34 -1.26
N ARG A 303 4.54 -22.04 -0.97
CA ARG A 303 5.59 -21.87 -2.00
C ARG A 303 6.03 -23.20 -2.60
N ARG A 304 5.93 -24.29 -1.84
CA ARG A 304 6.38 -25.62 -2.28
C ARG A 304 5.29 -26.66 -2.05
N ALA A 305 5.16 -27.58 -3.01
CA ALA A 305 4.31 -28.76 -2.85
C ALA A 305 4.96 -29.76 -1.90
N GLU A 306 6.27 -29.95 -2.09
CA GLU A 306 7.04 -31.00 -1.46
C GLU A 306 7.91 -30.48 -0.32
N SER A 307 8.19 -31.40 0.59
CA SER A 307 9.02 -31.16 1.76
C SER A 307 10.50 -31.50 1.59
N ALA A 308 10.86 -32.10 0.45
CA ALA A 308 12.24 -32.40 0.11
C ALA A 308 13.01 -31.08 -0.17
N GLY A 309 14.20 -30.94 0.42
CA GLY A 309 15.03 -29.72 0.30
C GLY A 309 14.51 -28.51 1.10
N LEU A 310 13.57 -28.71 2.03
CA LEU A 310 13.03 -27.61 2.83
C LEU A 310 14.08 -26.98 3.74
N LEU A 311 13.90 -25.68 3.99
CA LEU A 311 14.63 -24.89 4.98
C LEU A 311 14.72 -25.57 6.35
N CYS A 312 13.70 -26.33 6.70
CA CYS A 312 13.60 -27.03 7.97
C CYS A 312 14.59 -28.20 8.10
N ALA A 313 14.87 -28.90 6.99
CA ALA A 313 15.67 -30.13 7.01
C ALA A 313 17.14 -29.86 7.35
N ASP A 314 17.64 -28.67 7.04
CA ASP A 314 19.01 -28.24 7.34
C ASP A 314 19.34 -28.32 8.84
N CYS A 315 18.36 -27.98 9.69
CA CYS A 315 18.54 -28.03 11.14
C CYS A 315 17.84 -29.23 11.79
N HIS A 316 16.72 -29.67 11.23
CA HIS A 316 15.88 -30.72 11.83
C HIS A 316 16.07 -32.11 11.20
N GLY A 317 16.92 -32.23 10.18
CA GLY A 317 17.17 -33.47 9.46
C GLY A 317 15.87 -34.13 8.98
N PRO A 318 15.74 -35.48 9.09
CA PRO A 318 14.54 -36.21 8.69
C PRO A 318 13.25 -35.75 9.40
N SER A 319 13.34 -35.13 10.58
CA SER A 319 12.17 -34.63 11.30
C SER A 319 11.59 -33.34 10.71
N GLY A 320 12.33 -32.67 9.81
CA GLY A 320 11.90 -31.43 9.13
C GLY A 320 10.59 -31.58 8.38
N LEU A 321 10.38 -32.72 7.70
CA LEU A 321 9.15 -33.02 6.97
C LEU A 321 7.92 -33.03 7.90
N ARG A 322 8.00 -33.77 9.02
CA ARG A 322 6.91 -33.79 10.01
C ARG A 322 6.65 -32.39 10.58
N ARG A 323 7.69 -31.61 10.86
CA ARG A 323 7.56 -30.25 11.39
C ARG A 323 6.87 -29.32 10.40
N TYR A 324 7.15 -29.44 9.11
CA TYR A 324 6.49 -28.69 8.05
C TYR A 324 5.00 -29.05 7.93
N GLN A 325 4.68 -30.34 7.76
CA GLN A 325 3.29 -30.80 7.59
C GLN A 325 2.39 -30.48 8.77
N PHE A 326 2.93 -30.60 9.99
CA PHE A 326 2.17 -30.43 11.22
C PHE A 326 2.54 -29.14 11.98
N PHE A 327 3.08 -28.14 11.27
CA PHE A 327 3.55 -26.89 11.89
C PHE A 327 2.45 -26.22 12.70
N HIS A 328 1.23 -26.13 12.16
CA HIS A 328 0.08 -25.51 12.81
C HIS A 328 -0.65 -26.40 13.82
N SER A 329 -0.38 -27.71 13.86
CA SER A 329 -1.13 -28.64 14.73
C SER A 329 -0.84 -28.36 16.21
N ALA A 330 -1.89 -28.44 17.05
CA ALA A 330 -1.76 -28.32 18.50
C ALA A 330 -1.18 -29.59 19.15
N THR A 331 -1.41 -30.76 18.56
CA THR A 331 -0.97 -32.06 19.11
C THR A 331 0.54 -32.27 18.99
N THR A 332 1.17 -31.75 17.93
CA THR A 332 2.63 -31.78 17.74
C THR A 332 3.39 -30.73 18.58
N ARG A 333 2.69 -29.83 19.28
CA ARG A 333 3.30 -28.87 20.23
C ARG A 333 3.62 -29.52 21.58
N LYS A 334 2.77 -30.44 22.06
CA LYS A 334 2.88 -31.06 23.40
C LYS A 334 4.00 -32.09 23.54
N GLY A 335 4.58 -32.58 22.44
CA GLY A 335 5.67 -33.56 22.45
C GLY A 335 7.08 -32.95 22.49
N ARG A 336 7.25 -31.66 22.81
CA ARG A 336 8.55 -30.94 22.69
C ARG A 336 9.32 -30.77 24.01
N HIS A 337 8.98 -31.53 25.05
CA HIS A 337 9.69 -31.56 26.33
C HIS A 337 10.21 -32.95 26.72
N GLN A 338 10.46 -33.82 25.75
CA GLN A 338 11.19 -35.08 25.94
C GLN A 338 12.30 -35.15 24.90
#